data_AF-A0A925Q6J8-F1
#
_entry.id   AF-A0A925Q6J8-F1
#
_cell.length_a   1.000
_cell.length_b   1.000
_cell.length_c   1.000
_cell.angle_alpha   90.00
_cell.angle_beta   90.00
_cell.angle_gamma   90.00
#
_symmetry.space_group_name_H-M   'P 1'
#
loop_
_entity.id
_entity.type
_entity.pdbx_description
1 polymer ?
#
loop_
_entity_poly.entity_id
_entity_poly.type
_entity_poly.pdbx_seq_one_letter_code
_entity_poly.pdbx_strand_id
1 'polypeptide(L)'
;SFERIHRSNLIGMGVLPLMFPVGKGAASLGLTGNEVFEITGLDNAEAKTVKVVATPAKGSPITFDARVRIDTPKERDYYRHGGILQYVLRQLASKAA
;
A
#
# COMPACT_ATOMS: atom_id res chain seq x y z
N SER A 1 -7.08 -11.05 -1.96
CA SER A 1 -8.13 -10.07 -1.55
C SER A 1 -7.91 -9.74 -0.08
N PHE A 2 -8.60 -8.72 0.46
CA PHE A 2 -8.56 -8.40 1.89
C PHE A 2 -9.96 -8.48 2.48
N GLU A 3 -10.06 -8.93 3.73
CA GLU A 3 -11.23 -8.66 4.57
C GLU A 3 -11.30 -7.14 4.88
N ARG A 4 -12.51 -6.61 4.98
CA ARG A 4 -12.77 -5.16 5.07
C ARG A 4 -12.13 -4.53 6.31
N ILE A 5 -12.32 -5.12 7.49
CA ILE A 5 -11.79 -4.60 8.76
C ILE A 5 -10.27 -4.73 8.78
N HIS A 6 -9.72 -5.86 8.35
CA HIS A 6 -8.28 -6.07 8.28
C HIS A 6 -7.59 -5.04 7.39
N ARG A 7 -8.15 -4.75 6.21
CA ARG A 7 -7.64 -3.70 5.32
C ARG A 7 -7.59 -2.34 6.01
N SER A 8 -8.69 -1.92 6.65
CA SER A 8 -8.73 -0.61 7.32
C SER A 8 -7.75 -0.54 8.51
N ASN A 9 -7.51 -1.65 9.21
CA ASN A 9 -6.50 -1.71 10.27
C ASN A 9 -5.08 -1.49 9.75
N LEU A 10 -4.70 -2.08 8.61
CA LEU A 10 -3.38 -1.86 7.99
C LEU A 10 -3.13 -0.38 7.70
N ILE A 11 -4.11 0.29 7.08
CA ILE A 11 -4.05 1.72 6.79
C ILE A 11 -3.94 2.54 8.09
N GLY A 12 -4.69 2.16 9.12
CA GLY A 12 -4.62 2.77 10.45
C GLY A 12 -3.22 2.70 11.07
N MET A 13 -2.44 1.67 10.72
CA MET A 13 -1.05 1.50 11.15
C MET A 13 -0.02 2.13 10.18
N GLY A 14 -0.46 2.87 9.15
CA GLY A 14 0.43 3.47 8.15
C GLY A 14 0.94 2.47 7.09
N VAL A 15 0.39 1.26 7.03
CA VAL A 15 0.76 0.23 6.05
C VAL A 15 -0.10 0.38 4.80
N LEU A 16 0.54 0.35 3.62
CA LEU A 16 -0.14 0.45 2.32
C LEU A 16 -0.72 -0.90 1.89
N PRO A 17 -2.06 -1.08 1.83
CA PRO A 17 -2.64 -2.32 1.33
C PRO A 17 -2.60 -2.33 -0.21
N LEU A 18 -1.83 -3.25 -0.77
CA LEU A 18 -1.76 -3.50 -2.22
C LEU A 18 -2.44 -4.81 -2.58
N MET A 19 -3.16 -4.81 -3.70
CA MET A 19 -3.70 -6.03 -4.30
C MET A 19 -3.13 -6.27 -5.67
N PHE A 20 -2.91 -7.54 -6.00
CA PHE A 20 -2.63 -7.97 -7.37
C PHE A 20 -3.73 -7.51 -8.35
N PRO A 21 -3.42 -7.45 -9.66
CA PRO A 21 -4.42 -7.30 -10.70
C PRO A 21 -5.53 -8.35 -10.57
N VAL A 22 -6.69 -8.05 -11.13
CA VAL A 22 -7.81 -8.99 -11.15
C VAL A 22 -7.39 -10.29 -11.84
N GLY A 23 -7.66 -11.43 -11.19
CA GLY A 23 -7.29 -12.75 -11.70
C GLY A 23 -5.80 -13.10 -11.62
N LYS A 24 -4.96 -12.22 -11.04
CA LYS A 24 -3.54 -12.50 -10.80
C LYS A 24 -3.28 -12.74 -9.31
N GLY A 25 -2.21 -13.48 -9.07
CA GLY A 25 -1.63 -13.75 -7.75
C GLY A 25 -0.15 -14.13 -7.89
N ALA A 26 0.50 -14.40 -6.76
CA ALA A 26 1.94 -14.68 -6.71
C ALA A 26 2.37 -15.77 -7.70
N ALA A 27 1.73 -16.95 -7.65
CA ALA A 27 2.05 -18.07 -8.54
C ALA A 27 1.88 -17.72 -10.02
N SER A 28 0.79 -17.04 -10.40
CA SER A 28 0.53 -16.65 -11.79
C SER A 28 1.49 -15.58 -12.32
N LEU A 29 2.17 -14.87 -11.43
CA LEU A 29 3.18 -13.87 -11.75
C LEU A 29 4.60 -14.46 -11.63
N GLY A 30 4.74 -15.71 -11.18
CA GLY A 30 6.03 -16.35 -10.94
C GLY A 30 6.79 -15.81 -9.73
N LEU A 31 6.11 -15.15 -8.79
CA LEU A 31 6.74 -14.59 -7.59
C LEU A 31 7.05 -15.70 -6.59
N THR A 32 8.28 -15.73 -6.12
CA THR A 32 8.80 -16.70 -5.14
C THR A 32 8.76 -16.16 -3.72
N GLY A 33 8.76 -14.83 -3.56
CA GLY A 33 8.88 -14.14 -2.27
C GLY A 33 10.32 -13.78 -1.91
N ASN A 34 11.29 -14.15 -2.75
CA ASN A 34 12.71 -13.85 -2.58
C ASN A 34 13.16 -12.63 -3.40
N GLU A 35 12.24 -12.00 -4.12
CA GLU A 35 12.51 -10.81 -4.92
C GLU A 35 12.63 -9.56 -4.03
N VAL A 36 13.40 -8.58 -4.50
CA VAL A 36 13.33 -7.21 -3.99
C VAL A 36 12.21 -6.50 -4.73
N PHE A 37 11.25 -5.94 -3.98
CA PHE A 37 10.09 -5.26 -4.53
C PHE A 37 10.29 -3.74 -4.48
N GLU A 38 10.23 -3.11 -5.65
CA GLU A 38 10.15 -1.67 -5.79
C GLU A 38 8.73 -1.27 -6.16
N ILE A 39 8.18 -0.27 -5.45
CA ILE A 39 6.81 0.20 -5.64
C ILE A 39 6.88 1.70 -5.97
N THR A 40 6.40 2.08 -7.15
CA THR A 40 6.46 3.47 -7.63
C THR A 40 5.10 3.98 -8.11
N GLY A 41 4.96 5.31 -8.16
CA GLY A 41 3.74 5.94 -8.67
C GLY A 41 2.60 6.08 -7.66
N LEU A 42 2.89 6.06 -6.35
CA LEU A 42 1.86 6.19 -5.29
C LEU A 42 1.22 7.60 -5.22
N ASP A 43 1.90 8.63 -5.73
CA ASP A 43 1.43 10.02 -5.82
C ASP A 43 0.75 10.54 -4.53
N ASN A 44 1.52 10.65 -3.44
CA ASN A 44 1.02 11.04 -2.12
C ASN A 44 -0.26 10.28 -1.70
N ALA A 45 -0.26 8.98 -1.99
CA ALA A 45 -1.36 8.05 -1.77
C ALA A 45 -2.63 8.32 -2.57
N GLU A 46 -2.66 9.19 -3.59
CA GLU A 46 -3.84 9.42 -4.45
C GLU A 46 -4.02 8.34 -5.53
N ALA A 47 -2.93 7.71 -5.96
CA ALA A 47 -2.96 6.73 -7.04
C ALA A 47 -3.87 5.54 -6.70
N LYS A 48 -4.72 5.12 -7.65
CA LYS A 48 -5.55 3.90 -7.54
C LYS A 48 -4.76 2.64 -7.87
N THR A 49 -3.66 2.79 -8.59
CA THR A 49 -2.78 1.72 -9.05
C THR A 49 -1.35 2.22 -8.97
N VAL A 50 -0.44 1.35 -8.57
CA VAL A 50 1.01 1.58 -8.52
C VAL A 50 1.73 0.55 -9.38
N LYS A 51 2.91 0.91 -9.87
CA LYS A 51 3.78 -0.03 -10.57
C LYS A 51 4.62 -0.77 -9.55
N VAL A 52 4.69 -2.09 -9.68
CA VAL A 52 5.53 -2.97 -8.87
C VAL A 52 6.56 -3.62 -9.78
N VAL A 53 7.84 -3.52 -9.39
CA VAL A 53 8.94 -4.25 -10.02
C VAL A 53 9.52 -5.21 -9.00
N ALA A 54 9.38 -6.51 -9.26
CA ALA A 54 9.95 -7.57 -8.45
C ALA A 54 11.24 -8.07 -9.12
N THR A 55 12.39 -7.83 -8.47
CA THR A 55 13.70 -8.20 -9.00
C THR A 55 14.23 -9.42 -8.25
N PRO A 56 14.33 -10.60 -8.90
CA PRO A 56 14.92 -11.78 -8.29
C PRO A 56 16.46 -11.65 -8.20
N ALA A 57 17.09 -12.43 -7.32
CA ALA A 57 18.56 -12.47 -7.23
C ALA A 57 19.23 -12.97 -8.52
N LYS A 58 18.52 -13.78 -9.31
CA LYS A 58 18.93 -14.29 -10.62
C LYS A 58 17.72 -14.36 -11.54
N GLY A 59 17.86 -13.87 -12.77
CA GLY A 59 16.78 -13.83 -13.76
C GLY A 59 16.30 -12.42 -14.07
N SER A 60 15.27 -12.31 -14.90
CA SER A 60 14.73 -11.03 -15.33
C SER A 60 13.72 -10.47 -14.32
N PRO A 61 13.65 -9.13 -14.15
CA PRO A 61 12.63 -8.50 -13.31
C PRO A 61 11.21 -8.76 -13.83
N ILE A 62 10.29 -8.95 -12.89
CA ILE A 62 8.85 -9.10 -13.16
C ILE A 62 8.19 -7.77 -12.85
N THR A 63 7.54 -7.16 -13.86
CA THR A 63 6.83 -5.89 -13.70
C THR A 63 5.34 -6.12 -13.80
N PHE A 64 4.58 -5.58 -12.84
CA PHE A 64 3.11 -5.64 -12.86
C PHE A 64 2.51 -4.46 -12.11
N ASP A 65 1.24 -4.16 -12.39
CA ASP A 65 0.47 -3.15 -11.67
C ASP A 65 -0.14 -3.74 -10.40
N ALA A 66 -0.17 -2.98 -9.31
CA ALA A 66 -0.90 -3.34 -8.09
C ALA A 66 -1.93 -2.28 -7.76
N ARG A 67 -3.13 -2.71 -7.37
CA ARG A 67 -4.23 -1.83 -6.97
C ARG A 67 -4.02 -1.35 -5.54
N VAL A 68 -4.07 -0.04 -5.34
CA VAL A 68 -4.03 0.59 -4.02
C VAL A 68 -5.41 0.48 -3.38
N ARG A 69 -5.45 0.03 -2.11
CA ARG A 69 -6.70 -0.21 -1.37
C ARG A 69 -6.91 0.74 -0.20
N ILE A 70 -6.73 2.02 -0.50
CA ILE A 70 -7.23 3.13 0.32
C ILE A 70 -8.57 3.53 -0.30
N ASP A 71 -9.67 3.18 0.38
CA ASP A 71 -11.00 3.23 -0.22
C ASP A 71 -11.73 4.55 0.12
N THR A 72 -11.29 5.29 1.14
CA THR A 72 -11.91 6.56 1.56
C THR A 72 -10.90 7.71 1.69
N PRO A 73 -11.33 8.98 1.56
CA PRO A 73 -10.47 10.14 1.80
C PRO A 73 -9.86 10.15 3.22
N LYS A 74 -10.64 9.75 4.23
CA LYS A 74 -10.19 9.73 5.63
C LYS A 74 -9.09 8.70 5.87
N GLU A 75 -9.20 7.52 5.26
CA GLU A 75 -8.14 6.50 5.27
C GLU A 75 -6.85 7.05 4.61
N ARG A 76 -6.98 7.85 3.55
CA ARG A 76 -5.84 8.48 2.88
C ARG A 76 -5.13 9.48 3.80
N ASP A 77 -5.87 10.28 4.54
CA ASP A 77 -5.30 11.19 5.54
C ASP A 77 -4.55 10.43 6.63
N TYR A 78 -5.11 9.33 7.14
CA TYR A 78 -4.41 8.49 8.13
C TYR A 78 -3.09 7.97 7.57
N TYR A 79 -3.10 7.42 6.36
CA TYR A 79 -1.89 6.89 5.72
C TYR A 79 -0.81 7.97 5.53
N ARG A 80 -1.18 9.15 5.03
CA ARG A 80 -0.25 10.29 4.84
C ARG A 80 0.42 10.75 6.12
N HIS A 81 -0.27 10.60 7.24
CA HIS A 81 0.26 10.94 8.55
C HIS A 81 1.03 9.78 9.22
N GLY A 82 1.24 8.66 8.51
CA GLY A 82 1.92 7.48 9.04
C GLY A 82 1.06 6.64 9.97
N GLY A 83 -0.26 6.82 9.94
CA GLY A 83 -1.24 6.09 10.74
C GLY A 83 -2.20 6.98 11.52
N ILE A 84 -3.28 6.38 12.02
CA ILE A 84 -4.37 7.08 12.72
C ILE A 84 -3.89 7.72 14.03
N LEU A 85 -3.03 7.05 14.79
CA LEU A 85 -2.52 7.58 16.05
C LEU A 85 -1.71 8.85 15.83
N GLN A 86 -0.82 8.85 14.83
CA GLN A 86 0.01 10.00 14.48
C GLN A 86 -0.84 11.16 13.95
N TYR A 87 -1.87 10.87 13.16
CA TYR A 87 -2.84 11.87 12.71
C TYR A 87 -3.54 12.56 13.90
N VAL A 88 -4.08 11.78 14.85
CA VAL A 88 -4.80 12.31 16.01
C VAL A 88 -3.88 13.09 16.94
N LEU A 89 -2.68 12.57 17.25
CA LEU A 89 -1.72 13.25 18.13
C LEU A 89 -1.31 14.61 17.58
N ARG A 90 -1.04 14.72 16.27
CA ARG A 90 -0.72 15.99 15.62
C ARG A 90 -1.88 16.99 15.70
N GLN A 91 -3.12 16.53 15.56
CA GLN A 91 -4.30 17.39 15.70
C GLN A 91 -4.45 17.93 17.13
N LEU A 92 -4.25 17.08 18.14
CA LEU A 92 -4.30 17.50 19.55
C LEU A 92 -3.20 18.52 19.87
N ALA A 93 -1.97 18.27 19.40
CA ALA A 93 -0.87 19.21 19.58
C ALA A 93 -1.14 20.57 18.89
N SER A 94 -1.71 20.56 17.69
CA SER A 94 -2.05 21.80 16.97
C SER A 94 -3.19 22.61 17.59
N LYS A 95 -4.07 21.97 18.38
CA LYS A 95 -5.17 22.65 19.07
C LYS A 95 -4.77 23.21 20.45
N ALA A 96 -3.66 22.72 21.00
CA ALA A 96 -3.13 23.17 22.28
C ALA A 96 -2.18 24.39 22.13
N ALA A 97 -1.81 24.74 20.90
CA ALA A 97 -1.05 25.93 20.53
C ALA A 97 -2.01 27.07 20.14
#